data_AF-A0A1H8G0K1-F1
#
_entry.id   AF-A0A1H8G0K1-F1
#
_cell.length_a   1.000
_cell.length_b   1.000
_cell.length_c   1.000
_cell.angle_alpha   90.00
_cell.angle_beta   90.00
_cell.angle_gamma   90.00
#
_symmetry.space_group_name_H-M   'P 1'
#
loop_
_entity.id
_entity.type
_entity.pdbx_description
1 polymer ?
#
loop_
_entity_poly.entity_id
_entity_poly.type
_entity_poly.pdbx_seq_one_letter_code
_entity_poly.pdbx_strand_id
1 'polypeptide(L)'
;MKIQELADKMGLTAHTIRFYEKEGLLDGRHIQREKNNYRNYSDEAIERLKLIKKFQGIGCSLAELKTILQEHDSNARTNHEIMEWIYKKIDEIERKKDEYDQMLLTLNWMLEYRKTLIENPQKAQAMLAAVYRPDPSN
;
A
#
# COMPACT_ATOMS: atom_id res chain seq x y z
N MET A 1 20.05 -18.42 5.71
CA MET A 1 19.51 -18.71 4.38
C MET A 1 20.16 -17.83 3.30
N LYS A 2 20.30 -18.34 2.07
CA LYS A 2 20.79 -17.53 0.94
C LYS A 2 19.66 -16.67 0.37
N ILE A 3 20.00 -15.66 -0.43
CA ILE A 3 19.01 -14.70 -0.95
C ILE A 3 17.91 -15.35 -1.79
N GLN A 4 18.22 -16.40 -2.55
CA GLN A 4 17.24 -17.09 -3.38
C GLN A 4 16.20 -17.82 -2.53
N GLU A 5 16.66 -18.51 -1.49
CA GLU A 5 15.77 -19.18 -0.53
C GLU A 5 14.85 -18.18 0.20
N LEU A 6 15.40 -17.02 0.59
CA LEU A 6 14.61 -15.96 1.22
C LEU A 6 13.59 -15.34 0.24
N ALA A 7 14.00 -15.12 -1.01
CA ALA A 7 13.14 -14.63 -2.09
C ALA A 7 11.93 -15.56 -2.29
N ASP A 8 12.19 -16.87 -2.41
CA ASP A 8 11.15 -17.88 -2.62
C ASP A 8 10.21 -17.96 -1.41
N LYS A 9 10.75 -17.98 -0.18
CA LYS A 9 9.95 -17.99 1.07
C LYS A 9 9.04 -16.77 1.21
N MET A 10 9.50 -15.59 0.77
CA MET A 10 8.77 -14.34 0.93
C MET A 10 7.89 -13.97 -0.28
N GLY A 11 8.00 -14.73 -1.38
CA GLY A 11 7.37 -14.37 -2.65
C GLY A 11 7.87 -13.02 -3.17
N LEU A 12 9.16 -12.74 -2.98
CA LEU A 12 9.84 -11.51 -3.42
C LEU A 12 10.91 -11.86 -4.44
N THR A 13 11.35 -10.87 -5.22
CA THR A 13 12.54 -11.07 -6.06
C THR A 13 13.80 -10.85 -5.22
N ALA A 14 14.90 -11.52 -5.59
CA ALA A 14 16.21 -11.23 -5.01
C ALA A 14 16.61 -9.75 -5.20
N HIS A 15 16.16 -9.11 -6.29
CA HIS A 15 16.36 -7.68 -6.51
C HIS A 15 15.65 -6.83 -5.45
N THR A 16 14.39 -7.14 -5.14
CA THR A 16 13.61 -6.44 -4.10
C THR A 16 14.27 -6.56 -2.73
N ILE A 17 14.77 -7.74 -2.37
CA ILE A 17 15.48 -7.93 -1.09
C ILE A 17 16.77 -7.10 -1.03
N ARG A 18 17.57 -7.09 -2.11
CA ARG A 18 18.79 -6.24 -2.19
C ARG A 18 18.45 -4.77 -2.12
N PHE A 19 17.34 -4.37 -2.71
CA PHE A 19 16.86 -3.00 -2.64
C PHE A 19 16.49 -2.62 -1.20
N TYR A 20 15.76 -3.46 -0.47
CA TYR A 20 15.48 -3.22 0.96
C TYR A 20 16.74 -3.18 1.83
N GLU A 21 17.73 -4.03 1.55
CA GLU A 21 19.06 -3.96 2.17
C GLU A 21 19.71 -2.59 1.90
N LYS A 22 19.73 -2.14 0.64
CA LYS A 22 20.33 -0.85 0.25
C LYS A 22 19.64 0.34 0.92
N GLU A 23 18.32 0.30 1.04
CA GLU A 23 17.53 1.35 1.70
C GLU A 23 17.68 1.35 3.23
N GLY A 24 18.33 0.32 3.80
CA GLY A 24 18.58 0.19 5.24
C GLY A 24 17.39 -0.36 6.02
N LEU A 25 16.48 -1.08 5.35
CA LEU A 25 15.35 -1.77 5.97
C LEU A 25 15.73 -3.14 6.55
N LEU A 26 16.90 -3.64 6.16
CA LEU A 26 17.56 -4.82 6.73
C LEU A 26 18.94 -4.39 7.22
N ASP A 27 19.26 -4.74 8.46
CA ASP A 27 20.54 -4.42 9.12
C ASP A 27 21.32 -5.67 9.53
N GLY A 28 22.37 -5.50 10.34
CA GLY A 28 23.25 -6.57 10.80
C GLY A 28 22.58 -7.67 11.63
N ARG A 29 21.36 -7.45 12.16
CA ARG A 29 20.56 -8.51 12.81
C ARG A 29 19.95 -9.46 11.79
N HIS A 30 19.64 -8.95 10.61
CA HIS A 30 18.96 -9.66 9.54
C HIS A 30 19.93 -10.29 8.54
N ILE A 31 21.14 -9.72 8.41
CA ILE A 31 22.12 -10.08 7.39
C ILE A 31 23.51 -10.19 8.02
N GLN A 32 24.12 -11.37 7.87
CA GLN A 32 25.51 -11.60 8.22
C GLN A 32 26.33 -11.91 6.96
N ARG A 33 27.59 -11.46 6.93
CA ARG A 33 28.54 -11.85 5.89
C ARG A 33 29.34 -13.05 6.37
N GLU A 34 29.31 -14.11 5.57
CA GLU A 34 30.17 -15.28 5.77
C GLU A 34 31.62 -14.95 5.39
N LYS A 35 32.58 -15.79 5.84
CA LYS A 35 34.03 -15.63 5.59
C LYS A 35 34.40 -15.58 4.10
N ASN A 36 33.58 -16.19 3.24
CA ASN A 36 33.69 -16.19 1.78
C ASN A 36 32.98 -14.98 1.11
N ASN A 37 32.59 -13.97 1.89
CA ASN A 37 31.87 -12.77 1.46
C ASN A 37 30.44 -13.02 0.91
N TYR A 38 29.88 -14.23 1.12
CA TYR A 38 28.48 -14.48 0.82
C TYR A 38 27.57 -13.91 1.90
N ARG A 39 26.40 -13.41 1.49
CA ARG A 39 25.34 -12.98 2.41
C ARG A 39 24.60 -14.20 2.95
N ASN A 40 24.37 -14.19 4.25
CA ASN A 40 23.51 -15.13 4.96
C ASN A 40 22.44 -14.34 5.70
N TYR A 41 21.18 -14.59 5.36
CA TYR A 41 20.03 -13.97 6.00
C TYR A 41 19.57 -14.84 7.17
N SER A 42 19.16 -14.20 8.27
CA SER A 42 18.63 -14.90 9.45
C SER A 42 17.11 -15.09 9.34
N ASP A 43 16.52 -15.83 10.28
CA ASP A 43 15.06 -15.99 10.34
C ASP A 43 14.36 -14.67 10.71
N GLU A 44 15.03 -13.76 11.43
CA GLU A 44 14.54 -12.41 11.70
C GLU A 44 14.35 -11.59 10.43
N ALA A 45 15.10 -11.89 9.35
CA ALA A 45 14.88 -11.27 8.05
C ALA A 45 13.49 -11.61 7.49
N ILE A 46 12.97 -12.82 7.73
CA ILE A 46 11.62 -13.22 7.33
C ILE A 46 10.59 -12.35 8.06
N GLU A 47 10.71 -12.22 9.38
CA GLU A 47 9.76 -11.44 10.18
C GLU A 47 9.81 -9.95 9.81
N ARG A 48 11.00 -9.40 9.58
CA ARG A 48 11.14 -8.03 9.08
C ARG A 48 10.49 -7.83 7.71
N LEU A 49 10.69 -8.77 6.77
CA LEU A 49 10.09 -8.69 5.44
C LEU A 49 8.56 -8.84 5.48
N LYS A 50 8.02 -9.68 6.38
CA LYS A 50 6.57 -9.75 6.63
C LYS A 50 6.03 -8.41 7.12
N LEU A 51 6.75 -7.75 8.03
CA LEU A 51 6.36 -6.45 8.57
C LEU A 51 6.37 -5.38 7.48
N ILE A 52 7.43 -5.32 6.67
CA ILE A 52 7.52 -4.42 5.51
C ILE A 52 6.31 -4.63 4.60
N LYS A 53 6.01 -5.88 4.21
CA LYS A 53 4.88 -6.21 3.32
C LYS A 53 3.54 -5.77 3.92
N LYS A 54 3.34 -5.98 5.23
CA LYS A 54 2.12 -5.57 5.94
C LYS A 54 1.90 -4.06 5.87
N PHE A 55 2.93 -3.27 6.19
CA PHE A 55 2.84 -1.81 6.14
C PHE A 55 2.73 -1.25 4.72
N GLN A 56 3.40 -1.86 3.73
CA GLN A 56 3.18 -1.53 2.32
C GLN A 56 1.72 -1.77 1.91
N GLY A 57 1.09 -2.84 2.42
CA GLY A 57 -0.33 -3.11 2.21
C GLY A 57 -1.28 -2.07 2.79
N ILE A 58 -0.82 -1.30 3.80
CA ILE A 58 -1.55 -0.18 4.41
C ILE A 58 -1.20 1.15 3.68
N GLY A 59 -0.42 1.08 2.59
CA GLY A 59 -0.05 2.25 1.79
C GLY A 59 1.13 3.04 2.36
N CYS A 60 1.94 2.45 3.23
CA CYS A 60 3.16 3.11 3.71
C CYS A 60 4.22 3.16 2.60
N SER A 61 4.79 4.34 2.40
CA SER A 61 6.00 4.52 1.60
C SER A 61 7.20 3.86 2.27
N LEU A 62 8.25 3.61 1.48
CA LEU A 62 9.51 3.07 1.99
C LEU A 62 10.20 4.01 2.99
N ALA A 63 10.02 5.32 2.80
CA ALA A 63 10.54 6.33 3.73
C ALA A 63 9.83 6.26 5.09
N GLU A 64 8.49 6.20 5.10
CA GLU A 64 7.72 6.01 6.35
C GLU A 64 8.08 4.69 7.03
N LEU A 65 8.20 3.61 6.25
CA LEU A 65 8.64 2.31 6.73
C LEU A 65 9.99 2.37 7.43
N LYS A 66 10.97 3.04 6.82
CA LYS A 66 12.30 3.18 7.42
C LYS A 66 12.23 3.87 8.78
N THR A 67 11.48 4.97 8.86
CA THR A 67 11.27 5.70 10.11
C THR A 67 10.62 4.81 11.17
N ILE A 68 9.48 4.17 10.86
CA ILE A 68 8.74 3.31 11.79
C ILE A 68 9.60 2.13 12.27
N LEU A 69 10.33 1.50 11.35
CA LEU A 69 11.15 0.34 11.62
C LEU A 69 12.38 0.68 12.45
N GLN A 70 13.04 1.80 12.17
CA GLN A 70 14.16 2.31 12.97
C GLN A 70 13.71 2.69 14.38
N GLU A 71 12.58 3.38 14.51
CA GLU A 71 12.03 3.78 15.80
C GLU A 71 11.55 2.60 16.64
N HIS A 72 10.97 1.57 16.01
CA HIS A 72 10.62 0.31 16.65
C HIS A 72 11.88 -0.39 17.20
N ASP A 73 12.99 -0.33 16.47
CA ASP A 73 14.24 -0.94 16.91
C ASP A 73 14.92 -0.19 18.05
N SER A 74 14.75 1.14 18.10
CA SER A 74 15.35 1.99 19.12
C SER A 74 14.41 2.32 20.30
N ASN A 75 13.16 1.85 20.28
CA ASN A 75 12.09 2.25 21.21
C ASN A 75 11.99 3.79 21.39
N ALA A 76 12.22 4.54 20.31
CA ALA A 76 12.49 5.99 20.41
C ALA A 76 11.23 6.86 20.45
N ARG A 77 10.08 6.38 19.94
CA ARG A 77 8.83 7.15 19.99
C ARG A 77 8.08 6.94 21.29
N THR A 78 7.48 8.00 21.77
CA THR A 78 6.42 7.92 22.77
C THR A 78 5.18 7.24 22.17
N ASN A 79 4.38 6.57 23.00
CA ASN A 79 3.09 6.00 22.56
C ASN A 79 2.20 7.06 21.86
N HIS A 80 2.37 8.34 22.22
CA HIS A 80 1.62 9.44 21.63
C HIS A 80 1.94 9.66 20.14
N GLU A 81 3.22 9.75 19.78
CA GLU A 81 3.65 9.96 18.38
C GLU A 81 3.26 8.79 17.46
N ILE A 82 3.25 7.57 17.99
CA ILE A 82 2.76 6.40 17.27
C ILE A 82 1.25 6.52 17.03
N MET A 83 0.47 6.90 18.05
CA MET A 83 -0.97 7.09 17.89
C MET A 83 -1.30 8.19 16.88
N GLU A 84 -0.62 9.33 16.93
CA GLU A 84 -0.82 10.41 15.94
C GLU A 84 -0.57 9.94 14.50
N TRP A 85 0.51 9.18 14.29
CA TRP A 85 0.79 8.59 12.99
C TRP A 85 -0.30 7.62 12.54
N ILE A 86 -0.79 6.76 13.45
CA ILE A 86 -1.89 5.82 13.16
C ILE A 86 -3.16 6.59 12.76
N TYR A 87 -3.54 7.63 13.50
CA TYR A 87 -4.73 8.44 13.18
C TYR A 87 -4.64 9.06 11.79
N LYS A 88 -3.47 9.65 11.45
CA LYS A 88 -3.25 10.20 10.10
C LYS A 88 -3.35 9.14 9.02
N LYS A 89 -2.86 7.92 9.27
CA LYS A 89 -2.93 6.83 8.29
C LYS A 89 -4.36 6.31 8.10
N ILE A 90 -5.16 6.25 9.17
CA ILE A 90 -6.59 5.90 9.10
C ILE A 90 -7.31 6.91 8.20
N ASP A 91 -7.16 8.20 8.49
CA ASP A 91 -7.78 9.30 7.76
C ASP A 91 -7.36 9.35 6.27
N GLU A 92 -6.09 9.03 5.96
CA GLU A 92 -5.63 8.87 4.57
C GLU A 92 -6.33 7.71 3.85
N ILE A 93 -6.51 6.58 4.51
CA ILE A 93 -7.16 5.40 3.93
C ILE A 93 -8.66 5.64 3.75
N GLU A 94 -9.32 6.31 4.70
CA GLU A 94 -10.73 6.68 4.60
C GLU A 94 -10.98 7.61 3.42
N ARG A 95 -10.15 8.65 3.22
CA ARG A 95 -10.23 9.50 2.01
C ARG A 95 -10.08 8.71 0.72
N LYS A 96 -9.09 7.83 0.63
CA LYS A 96 -8.89 6.98 -0.56
C LYS A 96 -10.08 6.07 -0.81
N LYS A 97 -10.69 5.53 0.24
CA LYS A 97 -11.91 4.73 0.13
C LYS A 97 -13.05 5.56 -0.46
N ASP A 98 -13.28 6.77 0.06
CA ASP A 98 -14.33 7.64 -0.45
C ASP A 98 -14.10 8.00 -1.93
N GLU A 99 -12.85 8.28 -2.33
CA GLU A 99 -12.48 8.49 -3.74
C GLU A 99 -12.82 7.27 -4.61
N TYR A 100 -12.47 6.06 -4.16
CA TYR A 100 -12.81 4.83 -4.89
C TYR A 100 -14.32 4.59 -4.96
N ASP A 101 -15.06 4.88 -3.90
CA ASP A 101 -16.52 4.78 -3.89
C ASP A 101 -17.14 5.73 -4.93
N GLN A 102 -16.63 6.96 -5.07
CA GLN A 102 -17.06 7.89 -6.14
C GLN A 102 -16.72 7.38 -7.55
N MET A 103 -15.53 6.80 -7.73
CA MET A 103 -15.15 6.19 -9.01
C MET A 103 -16.06 5.01 -9.37
N LEU A 104 -16.39 4.16 -8.38
CA LEU A 104 -17.30 3.03 -8.57
C LEU A 104 -18.72 3.49 -8.91
N LEU A 105 -19.24 4.54 -8.24
CA LEU A 105 -20.52 5.15 -8.58
C LEU A 105 -20.53 5.62 -10.04
N THR A 106 -19.46 6.28 -10.47
CA THR A 106 -19.30 6.75 -11.85
C THR A 106 -19.33 5.59 -12.84
N LEU A 107 -18.55 4.53 -12.60
CA LEU A 107 -18.49 3.35 -13.48
C LEU A 107 -19.82 2.59 -13.52
N ASN A 108 -20.49 2.43 -12.38
CA ASN A 108 -21.80 1.79 -12.29
C ASN A 108 -22.86 2.59 -13.03
N TRP A 109 -22.84 3.92 -12.91
CA TRP A 109 -23.72 4.79 -13.67
C TRP A 109 -23.47 4.66 -15.17
N MET A 110 -22.21 4.65 -15.62
CA MET A 110 -21.86 4.45 -17.02
C MET A 110 -22.38 3.11 -17.55
N LEU A 111 -22.23 2.04 -16.75
CA LEU A 111 -22.73 0.71 -17.11
C LEU A 111 -24.25 0.70 -17.23
N GLU A 112 -24.96 1.29 -16.27
CA GLU A 112 -26.42 1.35 -16.26
C GLU A 112 -26.96 2.18 -17.44
N TYR A 113 -26.31 3.30 -17.75
CA TYR A 113 -26.61 4.09 -18.94
C TYR A 113 -26.46 3.26 -20.21
N ARG A 114 -25.36 2.51 -20.36
CA ARG A 114 -25.11 1.65 -21.54
C ARG A 114 -26.14 0.54 -21.68
N LYS A 115 -26.51 -0.13 -20.58
CA LYS A 115 -27.59 -1.15 -20.57
C LYS A 115 -28.91 -0.54 -21.00
N THR A 116 -29.29 0.58 -20.38
CA THR A 116 -30.53 1.29 -20.70
C THR A 116 -30.55 1.79 -22.14
N LEU A 117 -29.40 2.20 -22.70
CA LEU A 117 -29.32 2.65 -24.09
C LEU A 117 -29.67 1.54 -25.08
N ILE A 118 -29.35 0.28 -24.77
CA ILE A 118 -29.70 -0.88 -25.60
C ILE A 118 -31.20 -1.17 -25.51
N GLU A 119 -31.76 -1.14 -24.30
CA GLU A 119 -33.15 -1.55 -24.04
C GLU A 119 -34.17 -0.43 -24.33
N ASN A 120 -33.84 0.80 -23.96
CA ASN A 120 -34.69 1.98 -24.06
C ASN A 120 -33.86 3.27 -24.26
N PRO A 121 -33.52 3.61 -25.52
CA PRO A 121 -32.70 4.78 -25.84
C PRO A 121 -33.24 6.12 -25.33
N GLN A 122 -34.56 6.29 -25.28
CA GLN A 122 -35.18 7.54 -24.81
C GLN A 122 -34.97 7.72 -23.30
N LYS A 123 -35.12 6.63 -22.52
CA LYS A 123 -34.84 6.64 -21.08
C LYS A 123 -33.35 6.92 -20.81
N ALA A 124 -32.46 6.33 -21.60
CA ALA A 124 -31.02 6.60 -21.48
C ALA A 124 -30.69 8.08 -21.74
N GLN A 125 -31.27 8.69 -22.78
CA GLN A 125 -31.10 10.12 -23.06
C GLN A 125 -31.59 11.00 -21.91
N ALA A 126 -32.71 10.64 -21.27
CA ALA A 126 -33.19 11.35 -20.08
C ALA A 126 -32.23 11.21 -18.88
N MET A 127 -31.65 10.03 -18.67
CA MET A 127 -30.62 9.82 -17.62
C MET A 127 -29.39 10.69 -17.87
N LEU A 128 -28.92 10.77 -19.12
CA LEU A 128 -27.78 11.61 -19.49
C LEU A 128 -28.08 13.09 -19.23
N ALA A 129 -29.25 13.56 -19.64
CA ALA A 129 -29.67 14.94 -19.43
C ALA A 129 -29.79 15.32 -17.94
N ALA A 130 -30.14 14.36 -17.07
CA ALA A 130 -30.21 14.58 -15.63
C ALA A 130 -28.83 14.79 -14.98
N VAL A 131 -27.77 14.18 -15.52
CA VAL A 131 -26.39 14.34 -15.01
C VAL A 131 -25.77 15.68 -15.41
N TYR A 132 -26.13 16.20 -16.59
CA TYR A 132 -25.63 17.49 -17.09
C TYR A 132 -26.53 18.68 -16.76
N ARG A 133 -27.57 18.51 -15.92
CA ARG A 133 -28.35 19.65 -15.45
C ARG A 133 -27.47 20.52 -14.56
N PRO A 134 -27.26 21.81 -14.89
CA PRO A 134 -26.53 22.70 -14.02
C PRO A 134 -27.31 22.84 -12.70
N ASP A 135 -26.60 22.78 -11.58
CA ASP A 135 -27.15 23.16 -10.27
C ASP A 135 -27.63 24.62 -10.38
N PRO A 136 -28.90 24.94 -10.08
CA PRO A 136 -29.40 26.31 -10.10
C PRO A 136 -28.79 27.23 -9.03
N SER A 137 -27.85 26.72 -8.21
CA SER A 137 -27.24 27.43 -7.08
C SER A 137 -25.88 28.08 -7.37
N ASN A 138 -25.46 28.20 -8.64
CA ASN A 138 -24.21 28.90 -9.01
C ASN A 138 -24.48 30.16 -9.85
#